data_AF-A0A438MT16-F1
#
_entry.id   AF-A0A438MT16-F1
#
_cell.length_a   1.000
_cell.length_b   1.000
_cell.length_c   1.000
_cell.angle_alpha   90.00
_cell.angle_beta   90.00
_cell.angle_gamma   90.00
#
_symmetry.space_group_name_H-M   'P 1'
#
loop_
_entity.id
_entity.type
_entity.pdbx_description
1 polymer ?
#
loop_
_entity_poly.entity_id
_entity_poly.type
_entity_poly.pdbx_seq_one_letter_code
_entity_poly.pdbx_strand_id
1 'polypeptide(L)'
;MAILTPCSLNSNAVTCFNRNHCDALPIRSQPLNLEHQSLSDDPEPFKKSSASILSTPSRIRSLASTDQEHDFNETSSTKSLSTLDSHKSMSPAPEIMTELPAKRYLRLMRNIRWTILSVYRRLNIIVLLSNIIAMVVLAAKDRLTTISPETSATAISLNLMVGVLMRQELVINMLFWLFGKCPVSLPLRLRRLAAKIYHLGGVHSGAGMAATIWHGLFNLSVIKASRNGELTKHKLSILSLTITLDVLLITIVVMAHPAIRVRFHNAFELVHRFAGWSTLALFWALFALLVNQRILDSPGHDHTIQKLVGASPVFWALIISTISVALPWVWLRKVDVHAEPLSDHAIRLHFTYTNLPLCAAPRLSDRPLLEWHAFAGIPQEDGQGFSVLVSKAGDWTSRLIRSPPSKIFVRGIPTIGVLHVAQIFQKVILVATGSGIGPVLSYLSKRDINCRILWSTPDPGATYSASVIRNVRDADPDAVIINTTVAGRPDLVRHTYQLYAATGAEAVFVISNPRVTRRLVYALESRGVPIFAPIFDS
;
A
#
# COMPACT_ATOMS: atom_id res chain seq x y z
N MET A 1 -4.47 -9.90 -41.01
CA MET A 1 -4.06 -9.56 -42.39
C MET A 1 -2.75 -8.78 -42.27
N ALA A 2 -1.66 -9.28 -42.85
CA ALA A 2 -0.36 -8.60 -42.90
C ALA A 2 -0.33 -7.64 -44.13
N ILE A 3 0.70 -6.88 -44.50
CA ILE A 3 2.14 -6.76 -44.11
C ILE A 3 2.47 -5.23 -44.19
N LEU A 4 3.43 -4.62 -43.48
CA LEU A 4 4.89 -4.58 -43.75
C LEU A 4 5.62 -3.73 -42.67
N THR A 5 6.93 -3.52 -42.81
CA THR A 5 7.80 -2.64 -41.99
C THR A 5 8.66 -1.71 -42.91
N PRO A 6 9.87 -1.23 -42.54
CA PRO A 6 10.11 0.15 -42.07
C PRO A 6 11.06 0.95 -43.00
N CYS A 7 11.44 2.17 -42.61
CA CYS A 7 12.56 2.89 -43.24
C CYS A 7 13.44 3.63 -42.22
N SER A 8 14.75 3.59 -42.44
CA SER A 8 15.81 4.13 -41.56
C SER A 8 16.83 4.94 -42.35
N LEU A 9 17.58 5.77 -41.60
CA LEU A 9 18.82 6.52 -41.89
C LEU A 9 18.57 7.99 -42.28
N ASN A 10 19.39 8.97 -41.85
CA ASN A 10 20.85 8.90 -41.74
C ASN A 10 21.45 9.89 -40.71
N SER A 11 22.74 9.72 -40.40
CA SER A 11 23.55 10.67 -39.60
C SER A 11 24.26 11.71 -40.46
N ASN A 12 24.55 12.90 -39.90
CA ASN A 12 25.87 13.57 -39.92
C ASN A 12 25.77 15.08 -39.59
N ALA A 13 26.54 15.54 -38.59
CA ALA A 13 27.28 16.81 -38.62
C ALA A 13 28.12 16.94 -37.33
N VAL A 14 29.44 16.97 -37.48
CA VAL A 14 30.41 17.39 -36.45
C VAL A 14 31.04 18.70 -36.93
N THR A 15 31.05 19.73 -36.10
CA THR A 15 31.97 20.87 -36.26
C THR A 15 32.31 21.47 -34.91
N CYS A 16 33.60 21.74 -34.70
CA CYS A 16 34.13 22.44 -33.52
C CYS A 16 33.95 23.96 -33.64
N PHE A 17 33.90 24.66 -32.51
CA PHE A 17 34.51 25.99 -32.42
C PHE A 17 35.19 26.18 -31.05
N ASN A 18 36.19 27.06 -31.02
CA ASN A 18 37.29 27.02 -30.05
C ASN A 18 37.21 28.12 -28.98
N ARG A 19 38.02 27.94 -27.93
CA ARG A 19 38.42 28.85 -26.83
C ARG A 19 38.13 30.36 -26.98
N ASN A 20 37.85 30.99 -25.84
CA ASN A 20 38.69 32.10 -25.37
C ASN A 20 38.86 32.11 -23.84
N HIS A 21 40.03 32.56 -23.38
CA HIS A 21 40.43 32.68 -21.96
C HIS A 21 39.82 33.92 -21.29
N CYS A 22 39.66 33.85 -19.97
CA CYS A 22 40.02 34.92 -19.03
C CYS A 22 40.37 34.29 -17.67
N ASP A 23 41.55 34.63 -17.15
CA ASP A 23 42.13 34.09 -15.92
C ASP A 23 41.96 35.05 -14.70
N ALA A 24 42.39 34.58 -13.52
CA ALA A 24 42.75 35.38 -12.32
C ALA A 24 41.58 36.03 -11.49
N LEU A 25 41.57 36.04 -10.15
CA LEU A 25 42.48 35.57 -9.07
C LEU A 25 41.65 35.19 -7.80
N PRO A 26 42.21 34.52 -6.77
CA PRO A 26 41.45 33.93 -5.66
C PRO A 26 41.29 34.85 -4.43
N ILE A 27 40.24 34.61 -3.64
CA ILE A 27 40.12 35.14 -2.27
C ILE A 27 40.32 34.01 -1.26
N ARG A 28 41.22 34.27 -0.30
CA ARG A 28 41.64 33.39 0.79
C ARG A 28 40.91 33.83 2.07
N SER A 29 40.21 32.91 2.74
CA SER A 29 39.77 33.10 4.13
C SER A 29 40.00 31.81 4.93
N GLN A 30 40.57 31.97 6.13
CA GLN A 30 41.00 30.88 7.01
C GLN A 30 39.82 30.23 7.76
N PRO A 31 39.98 28.99 8.26
CA PRO A 31 38.97 28.35 9.08
C PRO A 31 38.90 28.96 10.49
N LEU A 32 37.68 29.17 11.00
CA LEU A 32 37.43 29.50 12.39
C LEU A 32 37.36 28.20 13.21
N ASN A 33 38.35 27.98 14.06
CA ASN A 33 38.26 26.99 15.14
C ASN A 33 37.26 27.46 16.18
N LEU A 34 36.25 26.65 16.46
CA LEU A 34 35.44 26.72 17.66
C LEU A 34 35.30 25.31 18.24
N GLU A 35 36.23 24.97 19.14
CA GLU A 35 35.94 23.97 20.15
C GLU A 35 34.86 24.53 21.07
N HIS A 36 33.77 23.79 21.30
CA HIS A 36 33.13 23.78 22.61
C HIS A 36 32.28 22.51 22.79
N GLN A 37 32.77 21.67 23.71
CA GLN A 37 32.05 20.85 24.68
C GLN A 37 30.84 20.01 24.23
N SER A 38 30.99 18.71 24.46
CA SER A 38 29.93 17.71 24.58
C SER A 38 28.90 18.08 25.65
N LEU A 39 27.62 18.14 25.26
CA LEU A 39 26.48 18.05 26.15
C LEU A 39 25.67 16.80 25.79
N SER A 40 25.72 15.82 26.68
CA SER A 40 24.97 14.57 26.62
C SER A 40 23.62 14.75 27.33
N ASP A 41 22.56 14.99 26.55
CA ASP A 41 21.19 14.98 27.05
C ASP A 41 20.31 14.03 26.22
N ASP A 42 20.10 12.82 26.76
CA ASP A 42 19.07 11.89 26.29
C ASP A 42 17.71 12.27 26.91
N PRO A 43 16.66 12.55 26.12
CA PRO A 43 15.34 12.82 26.68
C PRO A 43 14.62 11.51 27.05
N GLU A 44 14.47 11.26 28.36
CA GLU A 44 13.59 10.21 28.88
C GLU A 44 12.12 10.37 28.39
N PRO A 45 11.36 9.27 28.27
CA PRO A 45 9.97 9.33 27.83
C PRO A 45 9.03 9.85 28.92
N PHE A 46 8.20 10.84 28.55
CA PHE A 46 7.13 11.41 29.37
C PHE A 46 6.30 10.37 30.15
N LYS A 47 6.40 10.39 31.48
CA LYS A 47 5.42 9.76 32.38
C LYS A 47 4.09 10.50 32.25
N LYS A 48 3.00 9.77 31.96
CA LYS A 48 1.65 10.29 32.16
C LYS A 48 1.27 10.15 33.62
N SER A 49 0.94 11.26 34.27
CA SER A 49 0.27 11.26 35.57
C SER A 49 -1.17 10.74 35.39
N SER A 50 -1.57 9.82 36.26
CA SER A 50 -2.94 9.31 36.35
C SER A 50 -3.58 9.90 37.59
N ALA A 51 -4.56 10.79 37.42
CA ALA A 51 -5.36 11.29 38.52
C ALA A 51 -6.37 10.22 38.96
N SER A 52 -6.39 9.95 40.26
CA SER A 52 -7.28 9.00 40.93
C SER A 52 -8.66 9.60 41.23
N ILE A 53 -9.74 8.83 41.03
CA ILE A 53 -11.00 9.01 41.76
C ILE A 53 -11.46 7.64 42.31
N LEU A 54 -12.01 7.69 43.52
CA LEU A 54 -12.32 6.61 44.45
C LEU A 54 -13.53 5.74 44.06
N SER A 55 -13.47 4.44 44.35
CA SER A 55 -14.53 3.73 45.09
C SER A 55 -14.01 2.40 45.67
N THR A 56 -14.56 2.00 46.82
CA THR A 56 -14.00 1.03 47.77
C THR A 56 -14.49 -0.43 47.56
N PRO A 57 -13.84 -1.43 48.16
CA PRO A 57 -14.03 -2.85 47.84
C PRO A 57 -15.05 -3.58 48.75
N SER A 58 -15.50 -4.76 48.30
CA SER A 58 -16.06 -5.80 49.17
C SER A 58 -15.19 -7.07 49.13
N ARG A 59 -15.24 -7.84 50.23
CA ARG A 59 -14.22 -8.79 50.67
C ARG A 59 -14.89 -10.13 51.00
N ILE A 60 -14.43 -11.26 50.46
CA ILE A 60 -14.67 -12.59 51.03
C ILE A 60 -13.35 -13.38 51.04
N ARG A 61 -13.12 -14.15 52.11
CA ARG A 61 -11.91 -14.94 52.41
C ARG A 61 -12.19 -16.44 52.30
N SER A 62 -11.16 -17.19 51.93
CA SER A 62 -10.75 -18.47 52.56
C SER A 62 -9.22 -18.59 52.33
N LEU A 63 -8.34 -18.63 53.34
CA LEU A 63 -8.09 -19.68 54.35
C LEU A 63 -7.94 -21.05 53.65
N ALA A 64 -6.74 -21.56 53.31
CA ALA A 64 -5.47 -21.77 54.04
C ALA A 64 -5.40 -23.11 54.79
N SER A 65 -4.41 -23.93 54.41
CA SER A 65 -3.81 -25.00 55.22
C SER A 65 -2.42 -25.33 54.65
N THR A 66 -1.44 -25.49 55.52
CA THR A 66 -0.01 -25.73 55.21
C THR A 66 0.31 -27.22 55.39
N ASP A 67 1.61 -27.56 55.25
CA ASP A 67 2.27 -28.81 55.66
C ASP A 67 2.10 -29.98 54.64
N GLN A 68 3.10 -30.85 54.42
CA GLN A 68 4.29 -31.13 55.22
C GLN A 68 5.47 -31.61 54.33
N GLU A 69 6.71 -31.42 54.79
CA GLU A 69 7.91 -32.04 54.18
C GLU A 69 7.97 -33.54 54.47
N HIS A 70 8.56 -34.32 53.56
CA HIS A 70 9.32 -35.51 53.96
C HIS A 70 10.44 -35.83 52.98
N ASP A 71 11.65 -35.87 53.52
CA ASP A 71 12.91 -36.21 52.85
C ASP A 71 13.14 -37.73 52.88
N PHE A 72 13.69 -38.34 51.82
CA PHE A 72 14.33 -39.65 51.87
C PHE A 72 15.23 -39.93 50.65
N ASN A 73 16.40 -40.51 50.93
CA ASN A 73 17.54 -40.63 50.03
C ASN A 73 17.63 -41.96 49.26
N GLU A 74 18.41 -41.95 48.18
CA GLU A 74 19.15 -43.05 47.55
C GLU A 74 18.44 -44.39 47.17
N THR A 75 18.51 -44.75 45.88
CA THR A 75 19.49 -45.76 45.42
C THR A 75 19.61 -45.85 43.89
N SER A 76 20.79 -46.21 43.41
CA SER A 76 21.11 -46.36 41.97
C SER A 76 20.43 -47.57 41.32
N SER A 77 20.05 -47.44 40.04
CA SER A 77 20.05 -48.58 39.12
C SER A 77 20.36 -48.15 37.69
N THR A 78 21.47 -48.64 37.17
CA THR A 78 21.92 -48.45 35.78
C THR A 78 21.10 -49.30 34.82
N LYS A 79 20.49 -48.69 33.79
CA LYS A 79 20.22 -49.38 32.51
C LYS A 79 20.41 -48.43 31.32
N SER A 80 21.53 -48.64 30.63
CA SER A 80 21.78 -48.12 29.30
C SER A 80 20.95 -48.86 28.25
N LEU A 81 20.27 -48.14 27.36
CA LEU A 81 20.17 -48.57 25.96
C LEU A 81 20.04 -47.36 25.02
N SER A 82 20.67 -47.50 23.86
CA SER A 82 20.90 -46.46 22.87
C SER A 82 19.68 -46.11 22.02
N THR A 83 19.44 -44.82 21.81
CA THR A 83 18.85 -44.30 20.57
C THR A 83 19.79 -43.25 19.97
N LEU A 84 20.41 -43.63 18.85
CA LEU A 84 21.04 -42.69 17.93
C LEU A 84 19.93 -41.88 17.28
N ASP A 85 19.83 -40.59 17.58
CA ASP A 85 19.03 -39.68 16.77
C ASP A 85 19.76 -38.38 16.46
N SER A 86 19.63 -37.97 15.20
CA SER A 86 20.48 -36.98 14.55
C SER A 86 20.06 -35.56 14.92
N HIS A 87 20.44 -35.09 16.12
CA HIS A 87 20.41 -33.67 16.46
C HIS A 87 21.51 -32.90 15.69
N LYS A 88 21.26 -32.65 14.41
CA LYS A 88 22.00 -31.65 13.63
C LYS A 88 21.69 -30.28 14.24
N SER A 89 22.61 -29.78 15.06
CA SER A 89 22.43 -28.54 15.81
C SER A 89 22.10 -27.38 14.87
N MET A 90 21.05 -26.63 15.24
CA MET A 90 20.81 -25.30 14.66
C MET A 90 21.99 -24.41 15.05
N SER A 91 22.99 -24.33 14.17
CA SER A 91 24.13 -23.45 14.38
C SER A 91 23.64 -22.00 14.46
N PRO A 92 24.02 -21.23 15.50
CA PRO A 92 23.77 -19.80 15.50
C PRO A 92 24.49 -19.19 14.29
N ALA A 93 23.82 -18.25 13.60
CA ALA A 93 24.43 -17.57 12.45
C ALA A 93 25.71 -16.84 12.91
N PRO A 94 26.83 -16.94 12.16
CA PRO A 94 28.10 -16.36 12.59
C PRO A 94 27.96 -14.85 12.77
N GLU A 95 28.19 -14.38 14.00
CA GLU A 95 27.95 -12.99 14.41
C GLU A 95 29.11 -12.08 13.96
N ILE A 96 29.28 -11.95 12.64
CA ILE A 96 30.16 -10.91 12.08
C ILE A 96 29.51 -9.57 12.38
N MET A 97 29.97 -8.91 13.44
CA MET A 97 29.50 -7.59 13.90
C MET A 97 29.87 -6.45 12.95
N THR A 98 29.45 -6.54 11.69
CA THR A 98 29.45 -5.39 10.78
C THR A 98 28.64 -4.26 11.41
N GLU A 99 29.28 -3.11 11.58
CA GLU A 99 28.58 -1.90 11.99
C GLU A 99 27.64 -1.43 10.87
N LEU A 100 26.50 -0.86 11.25
CA LEU A 100 25.59 -0.24 10.30
C LEU A 100 26.21 1.08 9.81
N PRO A 101 26.35 1.33 8.50
CA PRO A 101 26.99 2.53 8.00
C PRO A 101 26.27 3.79 8.46
N ALA A 102 26.99 4.91 8.48
CA ALA A 102 26.43 6.21 8.78
C ALA A 102 25.25 6.55 7.85
N LYS A 103 24.25 7.26 8.37
CA LYS A 103 23.08 7.69 7.60
C LYS A 103 23.51 8.87 6.71
N ARG A 104 23.21 8.80 5.41
CA ARG A 104 23.75 9.72 4.38
C ARG A 104 23.37 11.20 4.52
N TYR A 105 22.38 11.52 5.35
CA TYR A 105 21.83 12.86 5.49
C TYR A 105 21.57 13.23 6.95
N LEU A 106 21.72 14.53 7.25
CA LEU A 106 21.30 15.17 8.49
C LEU A 106 19.87 14.76 8.90
N ARG A 107 19.62 14.71 10.21
CA ARG A 107 18.34 14.23 10.79
C ARG A 107 17.12 14.94 10.21
N LEU A 108 17.21 16.25 10.00
CA LEU A 108 16.13 17.07 9.41
C LEU A 108 15.85 16.68 7.95
N MET A 109 16.85 16.75 7.07
CA MET A 109 16.70 16.39 5.64
C MET A 109 16.21 14.95 5.46
N ARG A 110 16.70 14.02 6.28
CA ARG A 110 16.28 12.61 6.29
C ARG A 110 14.79 12.46 6.65
N ASN A 111 14.31 13.19 7.66
CA ASN A 111 12.91 13.18 8.05
C ASN A 111 12.02 13.85 6.99
N ILE A 112 12.45 14.97 6.42
CA ILE A 112 11.74 15.63 5.32
C ILE A 112 11.60 14.66 4.13
N ARG A 113 12.70 14.04 3.67
CA ARG A 113 12.72 13.18 2.49
C ARG A 113 11.95 11.85 2.65
N TRP A 114 12.04 11.21 3.81
CA TRP A 114 11.55 9.83 3.99
C TRP A 114 10.31 9.70 4.88
N THR A 115 10.04 10.70 5.74
CA THR A 115 8.86 10.72 6.62
C THR A 115 7.79 11.68 6.11
N ILE A 116 8.17 12.92 5.75
CA ILE A 116 7.23 13.95 5.32
C ILE A 116 6.88 13.80 3.83
N LEU A 117 7.89 13.71 2.95
CA LEU A 117 7.78 13.59 1.49
C LEU A 117 7.97 12.14 1.03
N SER A 118 7.24 11.21 1.66
CA SER A 118 7.11 9.83 1.15
C SER A 118 6.66 9.83 -0.33
N VAL A 119 6.94 8.75 -1.07
CA VAL A 119 6.61 8.69 -2.51
C VAL A 119 5.10 8.89 -2.73
N TYR A 120 4.28 8.21 -1.94
CA TYR A 120 2.83 8.45 -1.82
C TYR A 120 2.49 9.94 -1.72
N ARG A 121 3.08 10.65 -0.74
CA ARG A 121 2.77 12.08 -0.52
C ARG A 121 3.28 12.97 -1.63
N ARG A 122 4.41 12.64 -2.26
CA ARG A 122 4.88 13.35 -3.45
C ARG A 122 3.94 13.18 -4.64
N LEU A 123 3.41 11.98 -4.87
CA LEU A 123 2.40 11.74 -5.91
C LEU A 123 1.09 12.50 -5.62
N ASN A 124 0.63 12.50 -4.37
CA ASN A 124 -0.51 13.33 -3.93
C ASN A 124 -0.26 14.83 -4.21
N ILE A 125 0.89 15.36 -3.77
CA ILE A 125 1.27 16.76 -3.98
C ILE A 125 1.37 17.10 -5.47
N ILE A 126 1.93 16.23 -6.33
CA ILE A 126 2.02 16.47 -7.78
C ILE A 126 0.63 16.66 -8.40
N VAL A 127 -0.33 15.78 -8.07
CA VAL A 127 -1.71 15.86 -8.59
C VAL A 127 -2.47 17.06 -8.01
N LEU A 128 -2.29 17.34 -6.72
CA LEU A 128 -2.98 18.45 -6.07
C LEU A 128 -2.42 19.80 -6.56
N LEU A 129 -1.10 19.91 -6.70
CA LEU A 129 -0.42 21.12 -7.14
C LEU A 129 -0.72 21.46 -8.61
N SER A 130 -0.83 20.47 -9.51
CA SER A 130 -1.20 20.76 -10.90
C SER A 130 -2.61 21.35 -11.00
N ASN A 131 -3.55 20.85 -10.19
CA ASN A 131 -4.90 21.42 -10.07
C ASN A 131 -4.89 22.82 -9.44
N ILE A 132 -4.12 23.04 -8.37
CA ILE A 132 -3.97 24.37 -7.75
C ILE A 132 -3.35 25.38 -8.74
N ILE A 133 -2.32 24.98 -9.52
CA ILE A 133 -1.73 25.83 -10.56
C ILE A 133 -2.79 26.22 -11.60
N ALA A 134 -3.64 25.28 -12.04
CA ALA A 134 -4.74 25.61 -12.95
C ALA A 134 -5.72 26.63 -12.34
N MET A 135 -6.09 26.48 -11.07
CA MET A 135 -6.93 27.45 -10.34
C MET A 135 -6.26 28.83 -10.23
N VAL A 136 -4.95 28.88 -9.92
CA VAL A 136 -4.17 30.13 -9.82
C VAL A 136 -4.06 30.83 -11.18
N VAL A 137 -3.84 30.08 -12.26
CA VAL A 137 -3.81 30.63 -13.64
C VAL A 137 -5.18 31.16 -14.07
N LEU A 138 -6.27 30.57 -13.60
CA LEU A 138 -7.63 31.10 -13.80
C LEU A 138 -7.89 32.34 -12.94
N ALA A 139 -7.39 32.38 -11.70
CA ALA A 139 -7.48 33.54 -10.82
C ALA A 139 -6.72 34.75 -11.38
N ALA A 140 -5.49 34.54 -11.85
CA ALA A 140 -4.65 35.57 -12.46
C ALA A 140 -5.17 36.09 -13.82
N LYS A 141 -6.29 35.54 -14.32
CA LYS A 141 -7.00 36.00 -15.53
C LYS A 141 -8.40 36.54 -15.21
N ASP A 142 -8.71 36.73 -13.92
CA ASP A 142 -10.05 37.08 -13.39
C ASP A 142 -11.17 36.12 -13.82
N ARG A 143 -10.78 34.88 -14.17
CA ARG A 143 -11.67 33.81 -14.67
C ARG A 143 -12.11 32.82 -13.60
N LEU A 144 -11.50 32.81 -12.42
CA LEU A 144 -11.84 31.83 -11.38
C LEU A 144 -13.29 31.96 -10.86
N THR A 145 -13.82 33.19 -10.79
CA THR A 145 -15.19 33.48 -10.32
C THR A 145 -16.20 33.68 -11.46
N THR A 146 -15.76 33.50 -12.70
CA THR A 146 -16.56 33.60 -13.95
C THR A 146 -16.45 32.34 -14.81
N ILE A 147 -15.78 31.30 -14.31
CA ILE A 147 -15.66 30.00 -14.98
C ILE A 147 -17.05 29.39 -15.20
N SER A 148 -17.27 28.76 -16.37
CA SER A 148 -18.53 28.08 -16.61
C SER A 148 -18.69 26.87 -15.68
N PRO A 149 -19.91 26.56 -15.24
CA PRO A 149 -20.19 25.35 -14.46
C PRO A 149 -19.68 24.07 -15.15
N GLU A 150 -19.65 24.02 -16.49
CA GLU A 150 -19.11 22.88 -17.25
C GLU A 150 -17.61 22.67 -17.08
N THR A 151 -16.80 23.73 -17.13
CA THR A 151 -15.34 23.56 -17.03
C THR A 151 -14.97 23.07 -15.64
N SER A 152 -15.63 23.60 -14.60
CA SER A 152 -15.51 23.11 -13.22
C SER A 152 -16.03 21.66 -13.10
N ALA A 153 -17.22 21.33 -13.64
CA ALA A 153 -17.75 19.97 -13.65
C ALA A 153 -16.81 18.97 -14.35
N THR A 154 -16.20 19.37 -15.45
CA THR A 154 -15.20 18.58 -16.20
C THR A 154 -13.94 18.34 -15.37
N ALA A 155 -13.45 19.37 -14.67
CA ALA A 155 -12.30 19.22 -13.77
C ALA A 155 -12.62 18.27 -12.59
N ILE A 156 -13.82 18.34 -12.03
CA ILE A 156 -14.29 17.42 -10.97
C ILE A 156 -14.35 15.99 -11.50
N SER A 157 -15.04 15.76 -12.62
CA SER A 157 -15.25 14.42 -13.16
C SER A 157 -13.95 13.75 -13.61
N LEU A 158 -13.02 14.49 -14.21
CA LEU A 158 -11.68 13.99 -14.55
C LEU A 158 -10.86 13.60 -13.31
N ASN A 159 -10.85 14.44 -12.27
CA ASN A 159 -10.13 14.12 -11.03
C ASN A 159 -10.76 12.90 -10.32
N LEU A 160 -12.09 12.80 -10.25
CA LEU A 160 -12.77 11.62 -9.71
C LEU A 160 -12.47 10.36 -10.53
N MET A 161 -12.51 10.45 -11.86
CA MET A 161 -12.18 9.33 -12.75
C MET A 161 -10.73 8.85 -12.56
N VAL A 162 -9.75 9.77 -12.52
CA VAL A 162 -8.36 9.41 -12.21
C VAL A 162 -8.25 8.79 -10.82
N GLY A 163 -8.96 9.34 -9.83
CA GLY A 163 -9.04 8.81 -8.48
C GLY A 163 -9.54 7.36 -8.44
N VAL A 164 -10.63 7.06 -9.13
CA VAL A 164 -11.22 5.73 -9.24
C VAL A 164 -10.29 4.77 -10.00
N LEU A 165 -9.80 5.16 -11.18
CA LEU A 165 -8.96 4.30 -12.03
C LEU A 165 -7.68 3.87 -11.31
N MET A 166 -7.04 4.73 -10.51
CA MET A 166 -5.84 4.37 -9.74
C MET A 166 -6.09 3.36 -8.60
N ARG A 167 -7.35 3.02 -8.30
CA ARG A 167 -7.73 1.96 -7.36
C ARG A 167 -8.40 0.75 -8.05
N GLN A 168 -8.58 0.78 -9.37
CA GLN A 168 -9.25 -0.26 -10.15
C GLN A 168 -8.31 -1.44 -10.45
N GLU A 169 -8.76 -2.67 -10.25
CA GLU A 169 -7.88 -3.85 -10.31
C GLU A 169 -7.28 -4.08 -11.71
N LEU A 170 -8.02 -3.80 -12.78
CA LEU A 170 -7.50 -3.86 -14.16
C LEU A 170 -6.37 -2.86 -14.42
N VAL A 171 -6.50 -1.62 -13.93
CA VAL A 171 -5.51 -0.56 -14.12
C VAL A 171 -4.28 -0.84 -13.25
N ILE A 172 -4.48 -1.24 -11.99
CA ILE A 172 -3.41 -1.70 -11.10
C ILE A 172 -2.63 -2.84 -11.77
N ASN A 173 -3.31 -3.89 -12.22
CA ASN A 173 -2.66 -5.05 -12.83
C ASN A 173 -1.91 -4.70 -14.12
N MET A 174 -2.48 -3.86 -14.98
CA MET A 174 -1.83 -3.36 -16.19
C MET A 174 -0.56 -2.56 -15.87
N LEU A 175 -0.60 -1.67 -14.88
CA LEU A 175 0.57 -0.91 -14.44
C LEU A 175 1.65 -1.83 -13.83
N PHE A 176 1.28 -2.75 -12.93
CA PHE A 176 2.22 -3.71 -12.36
C PHE A 176 2.85 -4.64 -13.40
N TRP A 177 2.09 -5.07 -14.41
CA TRP A 177 2.60 -5.85 -15.54
C TRP A 177 3.58 -5.03 -16.39
N LEU A 178 3.25 -3.77 -16.68
CA LEU A 178 4.10 -2.87 -17.49
C LEU A 178 5.43 -2.56 -16.78
N PHE A 179 5.37 -2.11 -15.52
CA PHE A 179 6.56 -1.81 -14.72
C PHE A 179 7.31 -3.07 -14.27
N GLY A 180 6.63 -4.22 -14.14
CA GLY A 180 7.23 -5.54 -13.88
C GLY A 180 7.99 -6.11 -15.07
N LYS A 181 7.77 -5.60 -16.29
CA LYS A 181 8.54 -5.91 -17.51
C LYS A 181 9.77 -5.01 -17.73
N CYS A 182 10.12 -4.14 -16.78
CA CYS A 182 11.30 -3.28 -16.87
C CYS A 182 12.59 -4.13 -17.04
N PRO A 183 13.32 -4.02 -18.17
CA PRO A 183 14.48 -4.89 -18.44
C PRO A 183 15.58 -4.76 -17.40
N VAL A 184 16.15 -5.88 -16.96
CA VAL A 184 17.27 -5.93 -15.99
C VAL A 184 18.52 -5.17 -16.45
N SER A 185 18.69 -5.00 -17.76
CA SER A 185 19.77 -4.23 -18.40
C SER A 185 19.66 -2.71 -18.18
N LEU A 186 18.49 -2.18 -17.79
CA LEU A 186 18.35 -0.75 -17.53
C LEU A 186 19.14 -0.33 -16.28
N PRO A 187 19.65 0.91 -16.24
CA PRO A 187 20.34 1.44 -15.07
C PRO A 187 19.51 1.26 -13.79
N LEU A 188 20.14 0.75 -12.73
CA LEU A 188 19.49 0.42 -11.46
C LEU A 188 18.70 1.60 -10.85
N ARG A 189 19.06 2.85 -11.18
CA ARG A 189 18.28 4.05 -10.81
C ARG A 189 16.87 4.07 -11.41
N LEU A 190 16.70 3.68 -12.68
CA LEU A 190 15.40 3.61 -13.35
C LEU A 190 14.58 2.44 -12.83
N ARG A 191 15.21 1.28 -12.62
CA ARG A 191 14.55 0.09 -12.04
C ARG A 191 14.04 0.37 -10.62
N ARG A 192 14.82 1.07 -9.78
CA ARG A 192 14.38 1.57 -8.46
C ARG A 192 13.23 2.58 -8.53
N LEU A 193 13.02 3.27 -9.64
CA LEU A 193 11.89 4.19 -9.84
C LEU A 193 10.64 3.40 -10.30
N ALA A 194 10.79 2.51 -11.28
CA ALA A 194 9.74 1.58 -11.73
C ALA A 194 9.17 0.74 -10.57
N ALA A 195 10.04 0.21 -9.71
CA ALA A 195 9.64 -0.55 -8.53
C ALA A 195 8.80 0.25 -7.50
N LYS A 196 8.72 1.59 -7.61
CA LYS A 196 7.90 2.44 -6.73
C LYS A 196 6.46 2.63 -7.24
N ILE A 197 6.05 1.87 -8.26
CA ILE A 197 4.67 1.88 -8.80
C ILE A 197 3.59 1.68 -7.73
N TYR A 198 3.84 0.86 -6.71
CA TYR A 198 2.88 0.53 -5.64
C TYR A 198 2.42 1.73 -4.77
N HIS A 199 2.93 2.95 -5.00
CA HIS A 199 2.47 4.19 -4.36
C HIS A 199 1.25 4.85 -5.05
N LEU A 200 0.53 4.16 -5.95
CA LEU A 200 -0.66 4.66 -6.68
C LEU A 200 -1.71 5.35 -5.80
N GLY A 201 -1.86 4.92 -4.54
CA GLY A 201 -2.76 5.54 -3.56
C GLY A 201 -2.52 7.04 -3.35
N GLY A 202 -1.30 7.53 -3.59
CA GLY A 202 -0.98 8.95 -3.58
C GLY A 202 -1.71 9.72 -4.68
N VAL A 203 -1.76 9.17 -5.90
CA VAL A 203 -2.50 9.75 -7.03
C VAL A 203 -4.00 9.74 -6.75
N HIS A 204 -4.52 8.62 -6.24
CA HIS A 204 -5.92 8.49 -5.82
C HIS A 204 -6.32 9.57 -4.80
N SER A 205 -5.53 9.71 -3.72
CA SER A 205 -5.78 10.70 -2.67
C SER A 205 -5.66 12.14 -3.18
N GLY A 206 -4.65 12.45 -4.00
CA GLY A 206 -4.46 13.79 -4.57
C GLY A 206 -5.61 14.18 -5.50
N ALA A 207 -6.07 13.26 -6.33
CA ALA A 207 -7.20 13.48 -7.25
C ALA A 207 -8.53 13.62 -6.49
N GLY A 208 -8.79 12.81 -5.46
CA GLY A 208 -9.98 12.98 -4.61
C GLY A 208 -10.02 14.32 -3.86
N MET A 209 -8.89 14.77 -3.33
CA MET A 209 -8.77 16.11 -2.72
C MET A 209 -8.99 17.22 -3.76
N ALA A 210 -8.37 17.12 -4.93
CA ALA A 210 -8.53 18.10 -6.01
C ALA A 210 -9.99 18.18 -6.50
N ALA A 211 -10.67 17.04 -6.67
CA ALA A 211 -12.09 17.00 -7.01
C ALA A 211 -12.97 17.72 -5.97
N THR A 212 -12.67 17.54 -4.68
CA THR A 212 -13.40 18.22 -3.59
C THR A 212 -13.21 19.74 -3.62
N ILE A 213 -11.99 20.22 -3.89
CA ILE A 213 -11.71 21.67 -4.00
C ILE A 213 -12.39 22.26 -5.25
N TRP A 214 -12.32 21.56 -6.39
CA TRP A 214 -13.06 21.97 -7.59
C TRP A 214 -14.57 21.96 -7.40
N HIS A 215 -15.11 21.05 -6.58
CA HIS A 215 -16.54 21.01 -6.24
C HIS A 215 -16.97 22.25 -5.44
N GLY A 216 -16.15 22.69 -4.47
CA GLY A 216 -16.37 23.97 -3.80
C GLY A 216 -16.40 25.17 -4.76
N LEU A 217 -15.50 25.23 -5.75
CA LEU A 217 -15.50 26.28 -6.78
C LEU A 217 -16.71 26.19 -7.74
N PHE A 218 -17.12 24.97 -8.09
CA PHE A 218 -18.35 24.73 -8.85
C PHE A 218 -19.58 25.22 -8.07
N ASN A 219 -19.63 25.02 -6.76
CA ASN A 219 -20.74 25.48 -5.91
C ASN A 219 -20.83 27.01 -5.86
N LEU A 220 -19.69 27.74 -5.81
CA LEU A 220 -19.69 29.20 -5.98
C LEU A 220 -20.28 29.62 -7.34
N SER A 221 -19.95 28.88 -8.40
CA SER A 221 -20.45 29.15 -9.76
C SER A 221 -21.96 28.90 -9.86
N VAL A 222 -22.46 27.81 -9.27
CA VAL A 222 -23.90 27.49 -9.18
C VAL A 222 -24.66 28.53 -8.36
N ILE A 223 -24.12 28.97 -7.22
CA ILE A 223 -24.75 30.03 -6.40
C ILE A 223 -24.83 31.35 -7.18
N LYS A 224 -23.77 31.71 -7.92
CA LYS A 224 -23.75 32.92 -8.74
C LYS A 224 -24.80 32.87 -9.85
N ALA A 225 -24.81 31.81 -10.65
CA ALA A 225 -25.80 31.61 -11.72
C ALA A 225 -27.25 31.56 -11.14
N SER A 226 -27.43 30.99 -9.95
CA SER A 226 -28.70 30.98 -9.21
C SER A 226 -29.16 32.36 -8.72
N ARG A 227 -28.22 33.28 -8.40
CA ARG A 227 -28.51 34.68 -8.07
C ARG A 227 -28.80 35.53 -9.30
N ASN A 228 -28.10 35.27 -10.40
CA ASN A 228 -28.27 35.96 -11.69
C ASN A 228 -29.59 35.60 -12.41
N GLY A 229 -30.33 34.59 -11.92
CA GLY A 229 -31.54 34.09 -12.58
C GLY A 229 -31.28 33.08 -13.70
N GLU A 230 -30.02 32.67 -13.91
CA GLU A 230 -29.61 31.69 -14.92
C GLU A 230 -30.04 30.25 -14.56
N LEU A 231 -30.32 29.95 -13.27
CA LEU A 231 -30.97 28.70 -12.85
C LEU A 231 -32.43 28.99 -12.49
N THR A 232 -33.35 28.62 -13.38
CA THR A 232 -34.80 28.82 -13.20
C THR A 232 -35.51 27.53 -12.77
N LYS A 233 -35.48 26.49 -13.60
CA LYS A 233 -36.38 25.32 -13.49
C LYS A 233 -35.99 24.32 -12.39
N HIS A 234 -34.69 24.00 -12.26
CA HIS A 234 -34.19 22.97 -11.33
C HIS A 234 -33.39 23.54 -10.14
N LYS A 235 -33.54 24.84 -9.86
CA LYS A 235 -32.73 25.61 -8.92
C LYS A 235 -32.59 24.99 -7.53
N LEU A 236 -33.70 24.59 -6.90
CA LEU A 236 -33.69 24.02 -5.56
C LEU A 236 -33.02 22.64 -5.55
N SER A 237 -33.35 21.77 -6.50
CA SER A 237 -32.78 20.42 -6.63
C SER A 237 -31.28 20.46 -6.86
N ILE A 238 -30.81 21.32 -7.77
CA ILE A 238 -29.37 21.49 -8.06
C ILE A 238 -28.63 21.97 -6.81
N LEU A 239 -29.15 22.96 -6.09
CA LEU A 239 -28.53 23.50 -4.87
C LEU A 239 -28.49 22.47 -3.72
N SER A 240 -29.56 21.70 -3.53
CA SER A 240 -29.60 20.64 -2.51
C SER A 240 -28.63 19.50 -2.83
N LEU A 241 -28.53 19.08 -4.10
CA LEU A 241 -27.57 18.07 -4.54
C LEU A 241 -26.12 18.52 -4.33
N THR A 242 -25.80 19.77 -4.68
CA THR A 242 -24.43 20.28 -4.55
C THR A 242 -23.98 20.43 -3.09
N ILE A 243 -24.85 20.88 -2.19
CA ILE A 243 -24.55 20.90 -0.75
C ILE A 243 -24.38 19.48 -0.20
N THR A 244 -25.22 18.54 -0.63
CA THR A 244 -25.13 17.12 -0.22
C THR A 244 -23.80 16.49 -0.69
N LEU A 245 -23.40 16.78 -1.94
CA LEU A 245 -22.13 16.34 -2.51
C LEU A 245 -20.92 16.92 -1.75
N ASP A 246 -20.92 18.20 -1.38
CA ASP A 246 -19.86 18.78 -0.53
C ASP A 246 -19.74 18.03 0.80
N VAL A 247 -20.87 17.80 1.49
CA VAL A 247 -20.88 17.08 2.79
C VAL A 247 -20.31 15.66 2.64
N LEU A 248 -20.71 14.92 1.60
CA LEU A 248 -20.19 13.57 1.34
C LEU A 248 -18.70 13.57 1.01
N LEU A 249 -18.26 14.45 0.09
CA LEU A 249 -16.85 14.55 -0.33
C LEU A 249 -15.93 14.96 0.83
N ILE A 250 -16.32 15.97 1.61
CA ILE A 250 -15.59 16.41 2.80
C ILE A 250 -15.53 15.27 3.83
N THR A 251 -16.64 14.56 4.06
CA THR A 251 -16.68 13.42 4.99
C THR A 251 -15.74 12.30 4.55
N ILE A 252 -15.68 11.97 3.25
CA ILE A 252 -14.73 11.01 2.69
C ILE A 252 -13.28 11.47 2.93
N VAL A 253 -12.96 12.73 2.62
CA VAL A 253 -11.60 13.29 2.79
C VAL A 253 -11.17 13.31 4.27
N VAL A 254 -12.06 13.70 5.18
CA VAL A 254 -11.81 13.69 6.63
C VAL A 254 -11.59 12.27 7.14
N MET A 255 -12.46 11.33 6.79
CA MET A 255 -12.29 9.92 7.21
C MET A 255 -11.04 9.27 6.60
N ALA A 256 -10.64 9.67 5.40
CA ALA A 256 -9.40 9.22 4.75
C ALA A 256 -8.13 9.80 5.39
N HIS A 257 -8.22 10.84 6.22
CA HIS A 257 -7.05 11.45 6.86
C HIS A 257 -6.28 10.40 7.70
N PRO A 258 -4.94 10.24 7.53
CA PRO A 258 -4.22 9.09 8.08
C PRO A 258 -4.36 8.88 9.60
N ALA A 259 -4.49 9.96 10.39
CA ALA A 259 -4.68 9.85 11.83
C ALA A 259 -6.07 9.33 12.22
N ILE A 260 -7.11 9.67 11.45
CA ILE A 260 -8.49 9.22 11.66
C ILE A 260 -8.64 7.79 11.13
N ARG A 261 -8.21 7.54 9.89
CA ARG A 261 -8.25 6.21 9.24
C ARG A 261 -7.56 5.11 10.04
N VAL A 262 -6.40 5.38 10.66
CA VAL A 262 -5.70 4.38 11.46
C VAL A 262 -6.42 4.08 12.78
N ARG A 263 -7.17 5.04 13.34
CA ARG A 263 -7.91 4.89 14.60
C ARG A 263 -9.31 4.31 14.39
N PHE A 264 -9.96 4.63 13.27
CA PHE A 264 -11.35 4.30 12.95
C PHE A 264 -11.45 3.59 11.60
N HIS A 265 -10.56 2.62 11.37
CA HIS A 265 -10.38 1.94 10.08
C HIS A 265 -11.69 1.35 9.51
N ASN A 266 -12.44 0.57 10.30
CA ASN A 266 -13.73 0.01 9.89
C ASN A 266 -14.75 1.09 9.49
N ALA A 267 -14.80 2.21 10.22
CA ALA A 267 -15.72 3.31 9.92
C ALA A 267 -15.29 4.07 8.64
N PHE A 268 -13.98 4.23 8.43
CA PHE A 268 -13.45 4.76 7.17
C PHE A 268 -13.85 3.87 5.98
N GLU A 269 -13.69 2.54 6.07
CA GLU A 269 -14.07 1.64 4.98
C GLU A 269 -15.57 1.69 4.67
N LEU A 270 -16.40 1.78 5.71
CA LEU A 270 -17.85 1.89 5.58
C LEU A 270 -18.24 3.21 4.89
N VAL A 271 -17.77 4.34 5.43
CA VAL A 271 -18.04 5.68 4.89
C VAL A 271 -17.54 5.79 3.45
N HIS A 272 -16.28 5.47 3.18
CA HIS A 272 -15.71 5.59 1.83
C HIS A 272 -16.44 4.71 0.81
N ARG A 273 -17.01 3.56 1.23
CA ARG A 273 -17.81 2.70 0.35
C ARG A 273 -19.18 3.30 0.06
N PHE A 274 -19.97 3.57 1.10
CA PHE A 274 -21.36 4.00 0.93
C PHE A 274 -21.46 5.44 0.45
N ALA A 275 -20.71 6.37 1.05
CA ALA A 275 -20.65 7.75 0.56
C ALA A 275 -20.05 7.82 -0.85
N GLY A 276 -19.11 6.94 -1.22
CA GLY A 276 -18.58 6.83 -2.58
C GLY A 276 -19.66 6.47 -3.62
N TRP A 277 -20.46 5.45 -3.35
CA TRP A 277 -21.60 5.08 -4.19
C TRP A 277 -22.68 6.19 -4.25
N SER A 278 -23.04 6.77 -3.11
CA SER A 278 -23.98 7.90 -3.06
C SER A 278 -23.48 9.09 -3.87
N THR A 279 -22.21 9.46 -3.72
CA THR A 279 -21.56 10.55 -4.47
C THR A 279 -21.63 10.31 -5.98
N LEU A 280 -21.33 9.09 -6.43
CA LEU A 280 -21.42 8.75 -7.85
C LEU A 280 -22.85 8.86 -8.40
N ALA A 281 -23.86 8.37 -7.66
CA ALA A 281 -25.27 8.47 -8.05
C ALA A 281 -25.77 9.94 -8.06
N LEU A 282 -25.37 10.74 -7.08
CA LEU A 282 -25.72 12.16 -7.00
C LEU A 282 -25.04 12.98 -8.11
N PHE A 283 -23.82 12.63 -8.53
CA PHE A 283 -23.19 13.25 -9.71
C PHE A 283 -23.92 12.92 -11.02
N TRP A 284 -24.42 11.69 -11.17
CA TRP A 284 -25.30 11.35 -12.31
C TRP A 284 -26.60 12.16 -12.31
N ALA A 285 -27.25 12.30 -11.15
CA ALA A 285 -28.47 13.11 -11.01
C ALA A 285 -28.19 14.59 -11.31
N LEU A 286 -27.10 15.15 -10.76
CA LEU A 286 -26.67 16.53 -11.02
C LEU A 286 -26.36 16.76 -12.50
N PHE A 287 -25.64 15.84 -13.15
CA PHE A 287 -25.39 15.89 -14.60
C PHE A 287 -26.70 15.90 -15.41
N ALA A 288 -27.63 15.00 -15.10
CA ALA A 288 -28.92 14.92 -15.78
C ALA A 288 -29.74 16.22 -15.62
N LEU A 289 -29.79 16.81 -14.42
CA LEU A 289 -30.51 18.08 -14.19
C LEU A 289 -29.86 19.26 -14.95
N LEU A 290 -28.53 19.33 -15.01
CA LEU A 290 -27.81 20.37 -15.75
C LEU A 290 -28.02 20.24 -17.27
N VAL A 291 -27.95 19.03 -17.83
CA VAL A 291 -28.24 18.76 -19.25
C VAL A 291 -29.71 19.08 -19.55
N ASN A 292 -30.64 18.70 -18.68
CA ASN A 292 -32.05 19.02 -18.88
C ASN A 292 -32.30 20.53 -18.83
N GLN A 293 -31.64 21.26 -17.93
CA GLN A 293 -31.73 22.72 -17.91
C GLN A 293 -31.23 23.33 -19.22
N ARG A 294 -30.08 22.89 -19.76
CA ARG A 294 -29.54 23.33 -21.06
C ARG A 294 -30.55 23.22 -22.20
N ILE A 295 -31.19 22.06 -22.33
CA ILE A 295 -32.19 21.79 -23.37
C ILE A 295 -33.37 22.76 -23.24
N LEU A 296 -33.77 23.06 -22.00
CA LEU A 296 -34.93 23.89 -21.68
C LEU A 296 -34.68 25.40 -21.72
N ASP A 297 -33.42 25.83 -21.77
CA ASP A 297 -33.00 27.24 -21.88
C ASP A 297 -32.64 27.62 -23.33
N SER A 298 -32.50 26.66 -24.25
CA SER A 298 -32.23 26.89 -25.69
C SER A 298 -33.29 26.29 -26.63
N PRO A 299 -34.59 26.65 -26.50
CA PRO A 299 -35.64 26.20 -27.40
C PRO A 299 -35.40 26.71 -28.83
N GLY A 300 -35.31 25.80 -29.80
CA GLY A 300 -35.16 26.13 -31.23
C GLY A 300 -33.80 25.81 -31.86
N HIS A 301 -32.82 25.34 -31.09
CA HIS A 301 -31.63 24.70 -31.66
C HIS A 301 -31.84 23.19 -31.80
N ASP A 302 -31.35 22.59 -32.89
CA ASP A 302 -31.28 21.12 -33.11
C ASP A 302 -30.21 20.47 -32.21
N HIS A 303 -30.42 20.62 -30.90
CA HIS A 303 -29.65 19.96 -29.86
C HIS A 303 -30.29 18.61 -29.52
N THR A 304 -30.17 17.64 -30.43
CA THR A 304 -30.46 16.24 -30.11
C THR A 304 -29.73 15.88 -28.82
N ILE A 305 -30.44 15.29 -27.84
CA ILE A 305 -29.88 14.94 -26.52
C ILE A 305 -28.57 14.13 -26.67
N GLN A 306 -28.53 13.25 -27.67
CA GLN A 306 -27.35 12.46 -28.05
C GLN A 306 -26.10 13.32 -28.34
N LYS A 307 -26.25 14.47 -29.00
CA LYS A 307 -25.14 15.39 -29.35
C LYS A 307 -24.62 16.13 -28.11
N LEU A 308 -25.51 16.59 -27.24
CA LEU A 308 -25.15 17.23 -25.95
C LEU A 308 -24.45 16.25 -24.99
N VAL A 309 -25.00 15.06 -24.83
CA VAL A 309 -24.47 14.04 -23.92
C VAL A 309 -23.19 13.41 -24.47
N GLY A 310 -23.18 13.01 -25.75
CA GLY A 310 -22.05 12.32 -26.38
C GLY A 310 -20.80 13.19 -26.53
N ALA A 311 -20.95 14.51 -26.66
CA ALA A 311 -19.82 15.45 -26.67
C ALA A 311 -19.31 15.82 -25.27
N SER A 312 -20.04 15.47 -24.20
CA SER A 312 -19.69 15.90 -22.83
C SER A 312 -18.55 15.07 -22.22
N PRO A 313 -17.42 15.68 -21.82
CA PRO A 313 -16.37 14.96 -21.08
C PRO A 313 -16.85 14.43 -19.73
N VAL A 314 -17.83 15.11 -19.11
CA VAL A 314 -18.43 14.71 -17.82
C VAL A 314 -19.16 13.38 -17.96
N PHE A 315 -19.94 13.20 -19.02
CA PHE A 315 -20.66 11.95 -19.29
C PHE A 315 -19.70 10.76 -19.38
N TRP A 316 -18.66 10.86 -20.21
CA TRP A 316 -17.67 9.79 -20.38
C TRP A 316 -16.88 9.51 -19.10
N ALA A 317 -16.48 10.54 -18.35
CA ALA A 317 -15.81 10.38 -17.07
C ALA A 317 -16.70 9.68 -16.03
N LEU A 318 -18.00 9.97 -15.99
CA LEU A 318 -18.97 9.28 -15.13
C LEU A 318 -19.22 7.84 -15.57
N ILE A 319 -19.34 7.56 -16.88
CA ILE A 319 -19.44 6.18 -17.40
C ILE A 319 -18.21 5.35 -17.00
N ILE A 320 -17.00 5.85 -17.27
CA ILE A 320 -15.75 5.15 -16.95
C ILE A 320 -15.62 4.91 -15.44
N SER A 321 -15.96 5.91 -14.63
CA SER A 321 -15.96 5.78 -13.16
C SER A 321 -16.98 4.74 -12.68
N THR A 322 -18.18 4.75 -13.25
CA THR A 322 -19.27 3.83 -12.88
C THR A 322 -18.95 2.39 -13.23
N ILE A 323 -18.50 2.14 -14.48
CA ILE A 323 -18.06 0.81 -14.92
C ILE A 323 -16.91 0.33 -14.03
N SER A 324 -15.93 1.20 -13.74
CA SER A 324 -14.80 0.84 -12.87
C SER A 324 -15.26 0.41 -11.48
N VAL A 325 -16.06 1.22 -10.78
CA VAL A 325 -16.54 0.90 -9.42
C VAL A 325 -17.48 -0.32 -9.40
N ALA A 326 -18.29 -0.53 -10.44
CA ALA A 326 -19.25 -1.63 -10.52
C ALA A 326 -18.61 -2.98 -10.90
N LEU A 327 -17.62 -3.00 -11.79
CA LEU A 327 -17.06 -4.22 -12.38
C LEU A 327 -16.59 -5.27 -11.34
N PRO A 328 -15.95 -4.92 -10.21
CA PRO A 328 -15.60 -5.91 -9.19
C PRO A 328 -16.83 -6.62 -8.63
N TRP A 329 -17.95 -5.91 -8.43
CA TRP A 329 -19.19 -6.44 -7.90
C TRP A 329 -19.93 -7.33 -8.92
N VAL A 330 -19.82 -7.05 -10.22
CA VAL A 330 -20.30 -7.97 -11.27
C VAL A 330 -19.57 -9.32 -11.21
N TRP A 331 -18.31 -9.32 -10.76
CA TRP A 331 -17.53 -10.54 -10.52
C TRP A 331 -17.58 -11.08 -9.08
N LEU A 332 -18.50 -10.57 -8.23
CA LEU A 332 -18.74 -11.11 -6.90
C LEU A 332 -19.31 -12.54 -7.01
N ARG A 333 -18.62 -13.51 -6.42
CA ARG A 333 -19.08 -14.89 -6.36
C ARG A 333 -18.71 -15.54 -5.02
N LYS A 334 -19.48 -16.55 -4.63
CA LYS A 334 -19.13 -17.43 -3.51
C LYS A 334 -18.43 -18.66 -4.08
N VAL A 335 -17.23 -18.96 -3.60
CA VAL A 335 -16.40 -20.08 -4.07
C VAL A 335 -16.22 -21.09 -2.95
N ASP A 336 -16.10 -22.35 -3.33
CA ASP A 336 -15.68 -23.42 -2.43
C ASP A 336 -14.23 -23.22 -1.99
N VAL A 337 -13.94 -23.57 -0.74
CA VAL A 337 -12.61 -23.47 -0.13
C VAL A 337 -12.31 -24.70 0.70
N HIS A 338 -11.16 -25.32 0.46
CA HIS A 338 -10.65 -26.41 1.30
C HIS A 338 -9.71 -25.82 2.35
N ALA A 339 -10.05 -25.99 3.61
CA ALA A 339 -9.29 -25.44 4.73
C ALA A 339 -8.32 -26.50 5.31
N GLU A 340 -7.04 -26.15 5.37
CA GLU A 340 -5.98 -26.91 6.04
C GLU A 340 -5.55 -26.13 7.30
N PRO A 341 -5.99 -26.54 8.51
CA PRO A 341 -5.49 -25.99 9.77
C PRO A 341 -4.00 -26.30 9.92
N LEU A 342 -3.17 -25.27 10.12
CA LEU A 342 -1.74 -25.44 10.40
C LEU A 342 -1.45 -25.37 11.90
N SER A 343 -2.16 -24.49 12.61
CA SER A 343 -2.08 -24.29 14.06
C SER A 343 -3.24 -23.42 14.55
N ASP A 344 -3.39 -23.25 15.88
CA ASP A 344 -4.31 -22.26 16.48
C ASP A 344 -4.03 -20.79 16.06
N HIS A 345 -2.89 -20.55 15.42
CA HIS A 345 -2.47 -19.24 14.94
C HIS A 345 -2.55 -19.08 13.40
N ALA A 346 -2.55 -20.17 12.63
CA ALA A 346 -2.51 -20.09 11.17
C ALA A 346 -3.31 -21.20 10.46
N ILE A 347 -3.87 -20.84 9.31
CA ILE A 347 -4.67 -21.71 8.45
C ILE A 347 -4.28 -21.47 6.98
N ARG A 348 -4.25 -22.52 6.18
CA ARG A 348 -4.09 -22.44 4.74
C ARG A 348 -5.42 -22.73 4.06
N LEU A 349 -5.79 -21.90 3.10
CA LEU A 349 -7.05 -21.99 2.36
C LEU A 349 -6.75 -22.30 0.90
N HIS A 350 -7.23 -23.43 0.39
CA HIS A 350 -7.00 -23.88 -0.97
C HIS A 350 -8.21 -23.60 -1.86
N PHE A 351 -7.93 -23.15 -3.08
CA PHE A 351 -8.90 -22.71 -4.06
C PHE A 351 -8.57 -23.29 -5.44
N THR A 352 -9.57 -23.88 -6.10
CA THR A 352 -9.44 -24.48 -7.44
C THR A 352 -10.19 -23.72 -8.53
N TYR A 353 -10.92 -22.66 -8.17
CA TYR A 353 -11.82 -21.95 -9.10
C TYR A 353 -11.10 -21.12 -10.19
N THR A 354 -9.80 -20.86 -10.06
CA THR A 354 -9.00 -20.13 -11.05
C THR A 354 -7.51 -20.29 -10.76
N ASN A 355 -6.68 -20.10 -11.79
CA ASN A 355 -5.22 -20.11 -11.66
C ASN A 355 -4.73 -18.67 -11.43
N LEU A 356 -3.87 -18.49 -10.43
CA LEU A 356 -3.52 -17.17 -9.93
C LEU A 356 -2.21 -16.65 -10.54
N PRO A 357 -2.16 -15.40 -11.05
CA PRO A 357 -0.90 -14.79 -11.46
C PRO A 357 0.08 -14.63 -10.31
N LEU A 358 1.39 -14.75 -10.60
CA LEU A 358 2.47 -14.62 -9.62
C LEU A 358 2.36 -13.32 -8.81
N CYS A 359 2.45 -13.44 -7.48
CA CYS A 359 2.32 -12.33 -6.52
C CYS A 359 0.96 -11.61 -6.53
N ALA A 360 -0.11 -12.20 -7.08
CA ALA A 360 -1.44 -11.62 -6.97
C ALA A 360 -2.14 -11.96 -5.63
N ALA A 361 -3.06 -11.09 -5.23
CA ALA A 361 -3.80 -11.17 -4.00
C ALA A 361 -5.32 -11.20 -4.26
N PRO A 362 -6.02 -12.34 -4.05
CA PRO A 362 -7.48 -12.33 -3.96
C PRO A 362 -7.96 -11.54 -2.73
N ARG A 363 -9.18 -11.00 -2.82
CA ARG A 363 -9.90 -10.40 -1.69
C ARG A 363 -10.97 -11.38 -1.22
N LEU A 364 -10.93 -11.73 0.06
CA LEU A 364 -11.81 -12.70 0.72
C LEU A 364 -12.79 -11.99 1.65
N SER A 365 -14.00 -12.52 1.79
CA SER A 365 -15.02 -12.00 2.70
C SER A 365 -16.02 -13.07 3.14
N ASP A 366 -16.45 -13.01 4.40
CA ASP A 366 -17.64 -13.68 4.94
C ASP A 366 -18.90 -12.80 4.74
N ARG A 367 -18.75 -11.47 4.83
CA ARG A 367 -19.80 -10.45 4.77
C ARG A 367 -19.50 -9.41 3.66
N PRO A 368 -19.83 -9.70 2.39
CA PRO A 368 -19.34 -8.94 1.23
C PRO A 368 -19.79 -7.47 1.16
N LEU A 369 -20.83 -7.08 1.90
CA LEU A 369 -21.26 -5.68 2.01
C LEU A 369 -20.48 -4.88 3.08
N LEU A 370 -19.75 -5.54 3.99
CA LEU A 370 -19.09 -4.92 5.14
C LEU A 370 -17.56 -4.98 5.06
N GLU A 371 -16.94 -6.16 5.18
CA GLU A 371 -15.47 -6.30 5.30
C GLU A 371 -14.85 -7.08 4.14
N TRP A 372 -13.63 -6.71 3.73
CA TRP A 372 -12.87 -7.36 2.65
C TRP A 372 -11.39 -7.45 3.00
N HIS A 373 -10.84 -8.67 3.03
CA HIS A 373 -9.48 -8.94 3.47
C HIS A 373 -8.64 -9.46 2.31
N ALA A 374 -7.54 -8.78 1.97
CA ALA A 374 -6.65 -9.18 0.88
C ALA A 374 -5.48 -10.02 1.42
N PHE A 375 -5.22 -11.16 0.78
CA PHE A 375 -4.10 -12.04 1.11
C PHE A 375 -3.37 -12.43 -0.16
N ALA A 376 -2.05 -12.63 -0.11
CA ALA A 376 -1.35 -13.18 -1.28
C ALA A 376 -1.73 -14.65 -1.48
N GLY A 377 -2.09 -15.00 -2.70
CA GLY A 377 -2.25 -16.39 -3.07
C GLY A 377 -0.93 -16.94 -3.60
N ILE A 378 -0.61 -18.15 -3.16
CA ILE A 378 0.55 -18.95 -3.50
C ILE A 378 0.06 -19.94 -4.59
N PRO A 379 0.47 -19.78 -5.86
CA PRO A 379 0.12 -20.72 -6.92
C PRO A 379 0.55 -22.15 -6.57
N GLN A 380 -0.25 -23.15 -6.96
CA GLN A 380 0.14 -24.55 -6.82
C GLN A 380 1.18 -24.94 -7.89
N GLU A 381 2.03 -25.91 -7.59
CA GLU A 381 3.14 -26.33 -8.46
C GLU A 381 2.68 -27.07 -9.73
N ASP A 382 1.53 -27.74 -9.66
CA ASP A 382 0.82 -28.35 -10.79
C ASP A 382 0.12 -27.32 -11.70
N GLY A 383 0.14 -26.04 -11.29
CA GLY A 383 -0.55 -24.94 -11.97
C GLY A 383 -2.07 -24.95 -11.83
N GLN A 384 -2.66 -25.81 -10.98
CA GLN A 384 -4.10 -25.92 -10.78
C GLN A 384 -4.53 -25.28 -9.46
N GLY A 385 -5.10 -24.09 -9.56
CA GLY A 385 -5.54 -23.32 -8.41
C GLY A 385 -4.42 -22.61 -7.66
N PHE A 386 -4.72 -22.24 -6.41
CA PHE A 386 -3.80 -21.56 -5.52
C PHE A 386 -4.18 -21.82 -4.05
N SER A 387 -3.29 -21.45 -3.14
CA SER A 387 -3.53 -21.49 -1.70
C SER A 387 -3.25 -20.13 -1.06
N VAL A 388 -3.89 -19.82 0.06
CA VAL A 388 -3.72 -18.57 0.81
C VAL A 388 -3.36 -18.89 2.24
N LEU A 389 -2.28 -18.28 2.74
CA LEU A 389 -1.87 -18.40 4.14
C LEU A 389 -2.46 -17.26 4.97
N VAL A 390 -3.31 -17.60 5.94
CA VAL A 390 -3.93 -16.65 6.87
C VAL A 390 -3.39 -16.90 8.28
N SER A 391 -3.06 -15.84 9.01
CA SER A 391 -2.69 -15.92 10.43
C SER A 391 -3.47 -14.94 11.28
N LYS A 392 -3.57 -15.26 12.56
CA LYS A 392 -4.36 -14.55 13.56
C LYS A 392 -3.84 -13.12 13.79
N ALA A 393 -4.53 -12.14 13.23
CA ALA A 393 -4.15 -10.71 13.30
C ALA A 393 -5.27 -9.79 13.84
N GLY A 394 -6.53 -10.26 13.79
CA GLY A 394 -7.71 -9.54 14.28
C GLY A 394 -8.96 -10.42 14.26
N ASP A 395 -10.12 -9.86 14.59
CA ASP A 395 -11.35 -10.63 14.84
C ASP A 395 -11.76 -11.51 13.66
N TRP A 396 -11.72 -10.97 12.42
CA TRP A 396 -12.06 -11.73 11.21
C TRP A 396 -11.18 -12.97 11.04
N THR A 397 -9.85 -12.79 11.02
CA THR A 397 -8.89 -13.91 10.94
C THR A 397 -9.04 -14.89 12.10
N SER A 398 -9.36 -14.39 13.31
CA SER A 398 -9.56 -15.23 14.50
C SER A 398 -10.86 -16.04 14.45
N ARG A 399 -11.90 -15.56 13.76
CA ARG A 399 -13.10 -16.35 13.47
C ARG A 399 -12.80 -17.39 12.38
N LEU A 400 -12.15 -16.98 11.29
CA LEU A 400 -11.79 -17.84 10.16
C LEU A 400 -10.95 -19.06 10.56
N ILE A 401 -9.98 -18.88 11.46
CA ILE A 401 -9.13 -19.97 11.97
C ILE A 401 -9.94 -20.92 12.89
N ARG A 402 -10.77 -20.38 13.80
CA ARG A 402 -11.54 -21.17 14.77
C ARG A 402 -12.75 -21.90 14.16
N SER A 403 -13.31 -21.38 13.07
CA SER A 403 -14.44 -21.97 12.37
C SER A 403 -14.26 -21.74 10.86
N PRO A 404 -13.50 -22.59 10.18
CA PRO A 404 -13.22 -22.45 8.76
C PRO A 404 -14.50 -22.67 7.93
N PRO A 405 -14.89 -21.72 7.05
CA PRO A 405 -16.06 -21.90 6.20
C PRO A 405 -15.76 -22.85 5.04
N SER A 406 -16.75 -23.60 4.57
CA SER A 406 -16.65 -24.39 3.33
C SER A 406 -16.80 -23.55 2.05
N LYS A 407 -17.41 -22.36 2.14
CA LYS A 407 -17.56 -21.40 1.03
C LYS A 407 -17.32 -19.97 1.49
N ILE A 408 -16.55 -19.20 0.72
CA ILE A 408 -16.19 -17.80 1.01
C ILE A 408 -16.46 -16.90 -0.19
N PHE A 409 -16.73 -15.60 0.02
CA PHE A 409 -16.91 -14.66 -1.08
C PHE A 409 -15.57 -14.15 -1.60
N VAL A 410 -15.46 -14.10 -2.93
CA VAL A 410 -14.38 -13.45 -3.67
C VAL A 410 -14.97 -12.41 -4.63
N ARG A 411 -14.25 -11.31 -4.87
CA ARG A 411 -14.72 -10.20 -5.70
C ARG A 411 -13.60 -9.67 -6.58
N GLY A 412 -13.96 -9.24 -7.79
CA GLY A 412 -13.03 -8.68 -8.75
C GLY A 412 -12.04 -9.69 -9.33
N ILE A 413 -11.03 -9.17 -10.03
CA ILE A 413 -9.84 -9.94 -10.38
C ILE A 413 -8.79 -9.76 -9.26
N PRO A 414 -7.99 -10.80 -8.94
CA PRO A 414 -6.90 -10.67 -7.98
C PRO A 414 -5.90 -9.58 -8.37
N THR A 415 -5.50 -8.75 -7.41
CA THR A 415 -4.60 -7.62 -7.65
C THR A 415 -3.13 -8.01 -7.50
N ILE A 416 -2.29 -7.66 -8.46
CA ILE A 416 -0.85 -7.90 -8.42
C ILE A 416 -0.21 -7.04 -7.31
N GLY A 417 0.60 -7.69 -6.45
CA GLY A 417 1.24 -7.07 -5.30
C GLY A 417 2.69 -6.60 -5.54
N VAL A 418 3.26 -5.93 -4.52
CA VAL A 418 4.59 -5.30 -4.56
C VAL A 418 5.75 -6.25 -4.91
N LEU A 419 5.65 -7.55 -4.62
CA LEU A 419 6.70 -8.52 -4.97
C LEU A 419 6.78 -8.82 -6.47
N HIS A 420 5.75 -8.51 -7.26
CA HIS A 420 5.79 -8.71 -8.71
C HIS A 420 6.88 -7.88 -9.40
N VAL A 421 7.23 -6.70 -8.84
CA VAL A 421 8.34 -5.88 -9.36
C VAL A 421 9.71 -6.31 -8.82
N ALA A 422 9.82 -7.38 -8.02
CA ALA A 422 11.12 -7.92 -7.60
C ALA A 422 11.90 -8.54 -8.77
N GLN A 423 11.21 -9.06 -9.78
CA GLN A 423 11.83 -9.71 -10.96
C GLN A 423 12.61 -8.77 -11.88
N ILE A 424 12.53 -7.45 -11.69
CA ILE A 424 13.34 -6.47 -12.45
C ILE A 424 14.74 -6.31 -11.85
N PHE A 425 15.04 -7.00 -10.75
CA PHE A 425 16.35 -6.97 -10.10
C PHE A 425 17.04 -8.34 -10.26
N GLN A 426 18.35 -8.32 -10.55
CA GLN A 426 19.16 -9.52 -10.75
C GLN A 426 19.36 -10.32 -9.46
N LYS A 427 19.37 -9.63 -8.31
CA LYS A 427 19.50 -10.25 -6.99
C LYS A 427 18.74 -9.47 -5.93
N VAL A 428 17.88 -10.14 -5.17
CA VAL A 428 17.00 -9.51 -4.17
C VAL A 428 17.11 -10.16 -2.80
N ILE A 429 16.84 -9.38 -1.76
CA ILE A 429 16.64 -9.91 -0.40
C ILE A 429 15.15 -9.84 -0.05
N LEU A 430 14.59 -10.96 0.39
CA LEU A 430 13.20 -11.11 0.78
C LEU A 430 13.13 -11.20 2.30
N VAL A 431 12.68 -10.11 2.94
CA VAL A 431 12.52 -10.01 4.39
C VAL A 431 11.05 -10.24 4.76
N ALA A 432 10.76 -11.30 5.51
CA ALA A 432 9.42 -11.65 5.96
C ALA A 432 9.33 -11.65 7.49
N THR A 433 8.16 -11.29 8.04
CA THR A 433 7.85 -11.58 9.45
C THR A 433 6.50 -12.26 9.60
N GLY A 434 6.45 -13.37 10.36
CA GLY A 434 5.23 -14.18 10.51
C GLY A 434 4.62 -14.53 9.15
N SER A 435 3.32 -14.27 8.99
CA SER A 435 2.54 -14.51 7.77
C SER A 435 2.99 -13.70 6.55
N GLY A 436 3.89 -12.73 6.72
CA GLY A 436 4.58 -12.07 5.62
C GLY A 436 5.39 -13.02 4.73
N ILE A 437 5.56 -14.28 5.14
CA ILE A 437 6.11 -15.34 4.29
C ILE A 437 5.17 -15.75 3.15
N GLY A 438 3.84 -15.59 3.29
CA GLY A 438 2.87 -15.97 2.26
C GLY A 438 3.10 -15.28 0.90
N PRO A 439 3.21 -13.93 0.86
CA PRO A 439 3.59 -13.22 -0.35
C PRO A 439 4.98 -13.61 -0.89
N VAL A 440 5.93 -13.96 -0.02
CA VAL A 440 7.25 -14.46 -0.43
C VAL A 440 7.12 -15.81 -1.13
N LEU A 441 6.41 -16.78 -0.55
CA LEU A 441 6.13 -18.08 -1.18
C LEU A 441 5.45 -17.91 -2.56
N SER A 442 4.52 -16.97 -2.70
CA SER A 442 3.89 -16.62 -3.98
C SER A 442 4.87 -16.10 -5.04
N TYR A 443 5.97 -15.45 -4.63
CA TYR A 443 7.07 -15.09 -5.52
C TYR A 443 7.94 -16.31 -5.85
N LEU A 444 8.26 -17.14 -4.83
CA LEU A 444 9.10 -18.33 -4.95
C LEU A 444 8.52 -19.44 -5.85
N SER A 445 7.21 -19.43 -6.13
CA SER A 445 6.60 -20.30 -7.15
C SER A 445 7.17 -20.10 -8.57
N LYS A 446 7.90 -19.01 -8.84
CA LYS A 446 8.64 -18.81 -10.09
C LYS A 446 9.99 -19.54 -10.01
N ARG A 447 10.26 -20.41 -10.99
CA ARG A 447 11.56 -21.09 -11.13
C ARG A 447 12.65 -20.07 -11.53
N ASP A 448 13.88 -20.33 -11.09
CA ASP A 448 15.07 -19.48 -11.27
C ASP A 448 14.96 -18.07 -10.66
N ILE A 449 15.09 -18.01 -9.33
CA ILE A 449 15.16 -16.74 -8.57
C ILE A 449 16.46 -16.68 -7.79
N ASN A 450 17.34 -15.75 -8.19
CA ASN A 450 18.49 -15.35 -7.38
C ASN A 450 18.02 -14.42 -6.24
N CYS A 451 17.65 -15.00 -5.11
CA CYS A 451 17.28 -14.25 -3.91
C CYS A 451 17.94 -14.80 -2.65
N ARG A 452 17.87 -14.02 -1.57
CA ARG A 452 18.23 -14.45 -0.22
C ARG A 452 17.10 -14.12 0.76
N ILE A 453 16.78 -15.03 1.67
CA ILE A 453 15.60 -14.95 2.51
C ILE A 453 15.99 -14.68 3.97
N LEU A 454 15.34 -13.70 4.58
CA LEU A 454 15.38 -13.42 6.01
C LEU A 454 13.96 -13.51 6.55
N TRP A 455 13.62 -14.58 7.27
CA TRP A 455 12.30 -14.78 7.85
C TRP A 455 12.38 -14.80 9.37
N SER A 456 11.55 -14.00 10.04
CA SER A 456 11.50 -13.91 11.49
C SER A 456 10.08 -14.14 12.01
N THR A 457 9.90 -15.14 12.86
CA THR A 457 8.59 -15.52 13.40
C THR A 457 8.75 -16.27 14.73
N PRO A 458 7.78 -16.22 15.66
CA PRO A 458 7.69 -17.22 16.71
C PRO A 458 7.47 -18.60 16.07
N ASP A 459 8.12 -19.60 16.65
CA ASP A 459 7.99 -21.05 16.42
C ASP A 459 7.54 -21.42 15.00
N PRO A 460 8.42 -21.23 13.98
CA PRO A 460 8.06 -21.38 12.57
C PRO A 460 7.47 -22.76 12.26
N GLY A 461 8.01 -23.83 12.86
CA GLY A 461 7.56 -25.20 12.62
C GLY A 461 6.17 -25.48 13.19
N ALA A 462 5.93 -25.05 14.44
CA ALA A 462 4.64 -25.19 15.09
C ALA A 462 3.56 -24.27 14.47
N THR A 463 3.95 -23.09 13.97
CA THR A 463 2.99 -22.11 13.43
C THR A 463 2.61 -22.39 11.98
N TYR A 464 3.57 -22.75 11.12
CA TYR A 464 3.41 -22.80 9.66
C TYR A 464 3.65 -24.19 9.04
N SER A 465 3.86 -25.22 9.85
CA SER A 465 4.29 -26.57 9.46
C SER A 465 5.70 -26.67 8.86
N ALA A 466 6.22 -27.90 8.80
CA ALA A 466 7.50 -28.20 8.18
C ALA A 466 7.52 -27.99 6.65
N SER A 467 6.36 -28.02 5.98
CA SER A 467 6.27 -27.83 4.53
C SER A 467 6.69 -26.41 4.13
N VAL A 468 6.18 -25.38 4.81
CA VAL A 468 6.54 -23.98 4.57
C VAL A 468 8.03 -23.72 4.81
N ILE A 469 8.62 -24.34 5.84
CA ILE A 469 10.07 -24.24 6.10
C ILE A 469 10.88 -24.87 4.97
N ARG A 470 10.44 -26.03 4.46
CA ARG A 470 11.08 -26.72 3.33
C ARG A 470 11.06 -25.85 2.08
N ASN A 471 9.91 -25.34 1.67
CA ASN A 471 9.77 -24.46 0.50
C ASN A 471 10.65 -23.19 0.59
N VAL A 472 10.92 -22.68 1.80
CA VAL A 472 11.87 -21.56 2.01
C VAL A 472 13.33 -22.02 1.84
N ARG A 473 13.69 -23.20 2.33
CA ARG A 473 15.04 -23.79 2.21
C ARG A 473 15.35 -24.27 0.80
N ASP A 474 14.37 -24.77 0.07
CA ASP A 474 14.54 -25.22 -1.31
C ASP A 474 14.81 -24.03 -2.25
N ALA A 475 14.27 -22.85 -1.91
CA ALA A 475 14.51 -21.60 -2.63
C ALA A 475 15.79 -20.85 -2.20
N ASP A 476 16.17 -20.91 -0.92
CA ASP A 476 17.44 -20.40 -0.39
C ASP A 476 17.97 -21.39 0.66
N PRO A 477 18.89 -22.31 0.31
CA PRO A 477 19.43 -23.31 1.23
C PRO A 477 20.00 -22.70 2.52
N ASP A 478 20.59 -21.52 2.38
CA ASP A 478 21.20 -20.74 3.45
C ASP A 478 20.23 -19.67 4.03
N ALA A 479 18.91 -19.82 3.86
CA ALA A 479 17.91 -18.90 4.38
C ALA A 479 18.12 -18.61 5.89
N VAL A 480 18.00 -17.34 6.27
CA VAL A 480 18.10 -16.92 7.67
C VAL A 480 16.70 -16.98 8.29
N ILE A 481 16.38 -18.10 8.94
CA ILE A 481 15.11 -18.32 9.64
C ILE A 481 15.34 -18.11 11.15
N ILE A 482 14.79 -17.03 11.70
CA ILE A 482 14.92 -16.65 13.10
C ILE A 482 13.66 -17.03 13.86
N ASN A 483 13.73 -18.04 14.73
CA ASN A 483 12.70 -18.30 15.73
C ASN A 483 12.77 -17.25 16.84
N THR A 484 11.80 -16.34 16.90
CA THR A 484 11.77 -15.26 17.89
C THR A 484 11.36 -15.70 19.29
N THR A 485 10.84 -16.91 19.45
CA THR A 485 10.54 -17.49 20.77
C THR A 485 11.85 -17.84 21.51
N VAL A 486 12.86 -18.29 20.77
CA VAL A 486 14.19 -18.65 21.31
C VAL A 486 15.16 -17.46 21.24
N ALA A 487 15.26 -16.79 20.09
CA ALA A 487 16.23 -15.71 19.86
C ALA A 487 15.74 -14.32 20.33
N GLY A 488 14.56 -14.24 20.96
CA GLY A 488 13.92 -12.97 21.30
C GLY A 488 13.62 -12.11 20.05
N ARG A 489 13.70 -10.79 20.20
CA ARG A 489 13.37 -9.84 19.12
C ARG A 489 14.63 -9.41 18.34
N PRO A 490 14.86 -9.89 17.11
CA PRO A 490 16.08 -9.59 16.36
C PRO A 490 16.13 -8.14 15.88
N ASP A 491 17.35 -7.58 15.73
CA ASP A 491 17.52 -6.35 14.96
C ASP A 491 17.54 -6.66 13.45
N LEU A 492 16.33 -6.77 12.89
CA LEU A 492 16.12 -6.99 11.46
C LEU A 492 16.82 -5.92 10.60
N VAL A 493 17.09 -4.71 11.12
CA VAL A 493 17.85 -3.69 10.36
C VAL A 493 19.28 -4.16 10.12
N ARG A 494 19.94 -4.69 11.15
CA ARG A 494 21.32 -5.20 11.08
C ARG A 494 21.40 -6.42 10.17
N HIS A 495 20.60 -7.46 10.42
CA HIS A 495 20.61 -8.68 9.59
C HIS A 495 20.29 -8.40 8.12
N THR A 496 19.31 -7.53 7.82
CA THR A 496 18.98 -7.16 6.44
C THR A 496 20.13 -6.41 5.77
N TYR A 497 20.80 -5.50 6.48
CA TYR A 497 21.96 -4.78 5.94
C TYR A 497 23.16 -5.71 5.70
N GLN A 498 23.43 -6.63 6.63
CA GLN A 498 24.50 -7.61 6.51
C GLN A 498 24.31 -8.52 5.30
N LEU A 499 23.12 -9.08 5.12
CA LEU A 499 22.78 -9.83 3.91
C LEU A 499 22.92 -8.95 2.65
N TYR A 500 22.49 -7.68 2.70
CA TYR A 500 22.60 -6.76 1.57
C TYR A 500 24.05 -6.51 1.14
N ALA A 501 24.93 -6.24 2.10
CA ALA A 501 26.34 -6.01 1.86
C ALA A 501 27.08 -7.28 1.41
N ALA A 502 26.89 -8.39 2.12
CA ALA A 502 27.60 -9.65 1.85
C ALA A 502 27.21 -10.29 0.51
N THR A 503 25.96 -10.10 0.06
CA THR A 503 25.44 -10.80 -1.13
C THR A 503 25.46 -9.98 -2.41
N GLY A 504 25.76 -8.68 -2.34
CA GLY A 504 25.72 -7.76 -3.48
C GLY A 504 24.32 -7.52 -4.05
N ALA A 505 23.28 -7.65 -3.22
CA ALA A 505 21.89 -7.53 -3.67
C ALA A 505 21.57 -6.13 -4.23
N GLU A 506 20.71 -6.05 -5.25
CA GLU A 506 20.32 -4.78 -5.86
C GLU A 506 19.19 -4.07 -5.10
N ALA A 507 18.33 -4.86 -4.44
CA ALA A 507 17.11 -4.42 -3.79
C ALA A 507 16.72 -5.33 -2.61
N VAL A 508 16.01 -4.75 -1.65
CA VAL A 508 15.36 -5.45 -0.54
C VAL A 508 13.84 -5.31 -0.68
N PHE A 509 13.10 -6.40 -0.48
CA PHE A 509 11.65 -6.39 -0.35
C PHE A 509 11.28 -6.84 1.05
N VAL A 510 10.50 -6.04 1.79
CA VAL A 510 10.04 -6.38 3.14
C VAL A 510 8.53 -6.56 3.19
N ILE A 511 8.09 -7.72 3.68
CA ILE A 511 6.70 -8.05 3.98
C ILE A 511 6.58 -8.25 5.50
N SER A 512 6.14 -7.19 6.19
CA SER A 512 6.03 -7.17 7.65
C SER A 512 4.93 -6.20 8.10
N ASN A 513 4.56 -6.26 9.38
CA ASN A 513 3.57 -5.37 10.00
C ASN A 513 3.94 -3.87 9.86
N PRO A 514 2.99 -2.92 10.03
CA PRO A 514 3.23 -1.51 9.77
C PRO A 514 4.39 -0.90 10.56
N ARG A 515 4.59 -1.34 11.81
CA ARG A 515 5.60 -0.79 12.72
C ARG A 515 7.01 -1.23 12.32
N VAL A 516 7.18 -2.52 12.03
CA VAL A 516 8.46 -3.10 11.60
C VAL A 516 8.82 -2.62 10.20
N THR A 517 7.87 -2.63 9.26
CA THR A 517 8.04 -2.11 7.89
C THR A 517 8.50 -0.65 7.89
N ARG A 518 7.84 0.25 8.65
CA ARG A 518 8.27 1.66 8.75
C ARG A 518 9.68 1.82 9.33
N ARG A 519 10.05 1.04 10.37
CA ARG A 519 11.39 1.05 10.96
C ARG A 519 12.45 0.60 9.95
N LEU A 520 12.23 -0.53 9.27
CA LEU A 520 13.15 -1.08 8.27
C LEU A 520 13.34 -0.13 7.09
N VAL A 521 12.25 0.31 6.46
CA VAL A 521 12.28 1.22 5.29
C VAL A 521 13.06 2.50 5.62
N TYR A 522 12.74 3.17 6.73
CA TYR A 522 13.44 4.40 7.12
C TYR A 522 14.92 4.14 7.45
N ALA A 523 15.24 3.06 8.17
CA ALA A 523 16.61 2.77 8.61
C ALA A 523 17.55 2.35 7.45
N LEU A 524 17.00 1.78 6.38
CA LEU A 524 17.75 1.28 5.22
C LEU A 524 17.80 2.31 4.07
N GLU A 525 16.69 2.96 3.69
CA GLU A 525 16.72 4.08 2.69
C GLU A 525 17.61 5.24 3.19
N SER A 526 17.67 5.50 4.50
CA SER A 526 18.57 6.52 5.05
C SER A 526 20.07 6.18 4.97
N ARG A 527 20.41 4.93 4.69
CA ARG A 527 21.76 4.43 4.37
C ARG A 527 21.95 4.23 2.86
N GLY A 528 20.89 4.43 2.08
CA GLY A 528 20.86 4.28 0.62
C GLY A 528 20.71 2.84 0.14
N VAL A 529 20.29 1.92 1.02
CA VAL A 529 19.84 0.58 0.64
C VAL A 529 18.46 0.71 0.00
N PRO A 530 18.24 0.22 -1.24
CA PRO A 530 16.93 0.29 -1.87
C PRO A 530 16.00 -0.73 -1.24
N ILE A 531 14.92 -0.26 -0.63
CA ILE A 531 13.96 -1.13 0.05
C ILE A 531 12.52 -0.79 -0.34
N PHE A 532 11.78 -1.84 -0.70
CA PHE A 532 10.40 -1.80 -1.16
C PHE A 532 9.52 -2.59 -0.19
N ALA A 533 8.29 -2.13 0.01
CA ALA A 533 7.39 -2.67 1.03
C ALA A 533 5.94 -2.37 0.69
N PRO A 534 4.96 -3.22 1.07
CA PRO A 534 3.56 -2.89 0.87
C PRO A 534 3.18 -1.67 1.70
N ILE A 535 2.32 -0.83 1.15
CA ILE A 535 1.74 0.31 1.88
C ILE A 535 0.46 -0.19 2.54
N PHE A 536 0.30 0.15 3.81
CA PHE A 536 -0.94 -0.04 4.55
C PHE A 536 -1.95 1.04 4.13
N ASP A 537 -2.50 0.83 2.93
CA ASP A 537 -3.47 1.68 2.23
C ASP A 537 -4.67 0.84 1.73
N SER A 538 -5.07 -0.15 2.53
CA SER A 538 -6.33 -0.91 2.41
C SER A 538 -7.53 0.03 2.39
#